data_AF-J2ZJC2-F1
#
_entry.id   AF-J2ZJC2-F1
#
_cell.length_a   1.000
_cell.length_b   1.000
_cell.length_c   1.000
_cell.angle_alpha   90.00
_cell.angle_beta   90.00
_cell.angle_gamma   90.00
#
_symmetry.space_group_name_H-M   'P 1'
#
loop_
_entity.id
_entity.type
_entity.pdbx_description
1 polymer ?
#
loop_
_entity_poly.entity_id
_entity_poly.type
_entity_poly.pdbx_seq_one_letter_code
_entity_poly.pdbx_strand_id
1 'polypeptide(L)'
;MANLNVTYDQMQSAATRLRNGQNDLQTKLNELRSLVQQLVQNGFTTSRASGAFDTAYQEFTQGATRTIQGIDGMADYLNKAAQALQQTDEQLAQSIGK
;
A
#
# COMPACT_ATOMS: atom_id res chain seq x y z
N MET A 1 8.17 10.49 26.00
CA MET A 1 9.02 10.61 24.79
C MET A 1 9.25 9.20 24.28
N ALA A 2 8.61 8.82 23.17
CA ALA A 2 8.82 7.49 22.60
C ALA A 2 10.22 7.47 21.98
N ASN A 3 11.21 7.04 22.75
CA ASN A 3 12.47 6.59 22.18
C ASN A 3 12.13 5.34 21.37
N LEU A 4 11.82 5.57 20.11
CA LEU A 4 11.54 4.59 19.08
C LEU A 4 12.83 3.78 18.87
N ASN A 5 13.09 2.85 19.79
CA ASN A 5 13.91 1.66 19.54
C ASN A 5 13.16 0.81 18.52
N VAL A 6 13.02 1.30 17.29
CA VAL A 6 12.50 0.51 16.18
C VAL A 6 13.64 -0.41 15.77
N THR A 7 13.53 -1.67 16.18
CA THR A 7 14.44 -2.73 15.77
C THR A 7 14.26 -3.06 14.28
N TYR A 8 15.25 -3.70 13.66
CA TYR A 8 15.17 -4.14 12.26
C TYR A 8 13.93 -5.02 12.03
N ASP A 9 13.64 -5.89 13.00
CA ASP A 9 12.47 -6.79 12.98
C ASP A 9 11.16 -6.01 12.98
N GLN A 10 11.08 -4.92 13.74
CA GLN A 10 9.89 -4.06 13.75
C GLN A 10 9.71 -3.32 12.42
N MET A 11 10.79 -2.85 11.80
CA MET A 11 10.72 -2.22 10.47
C MET A 11 10.27 -3.22 9.40
N GLN A 12 10.86 -4.42 9.37
CA GLN A 12 10.46 -5.49 8.43
C GLN A 12 9.01 -5.95 8.66
N SER A 13 8.61 -6.09 9.93
CA SER A 13 7.23 -6.44 10.30
C SER A 13 6.25 -5.37 9.84
N ALA A 14 6.57 -4.09 10.05
CA ALA A 14 5.76 -2.98 9.58
C ALA A 14 5.67 -2.95 8.05
N ALA A 15 6.80 -3.14 7.34
CA ALA A 15 6.82 -3.22 5.89
C ALA A 15 5.94 -4.36 5.35
N THR A 16 5.98 -5.53 5.99
CA THR A 16 5.15 -6.68 5.64
C THR A 16 3.67 -6.37 5.83
N ARG A 17 3.30 -5.77 6.97
CA ARG A 17 1.91 -5.35 7.24
C ARG A 17 1.41 -4.32 6.23
N LEU A 18 2.27 -3.37 5.83
CA LEU A 18 1.93 -2.39 4.80
C LEU A 18 1.64 -3.06 3.45
N ARG A 19 2.49 -4.00 3.00
CA ARG A 19 2.25 -4.74 1.75
C ARG A 19 0.99 -5.61 1.82
N ASN A 20 0.72 -6.25 2.94
CA ASN A 20 -0.51 -7.02 3.11
C ASN A 20 -1.74 -6.10 3.03
N GLY A 21 -1.73 -4.97 3.75
CA GLY A 21 -2.80 -3.98 3.68
C GLY A 21 -2.98 -3.40 2.28
N GLN A 22 -1.90 -3.17 1.54
CA GLN A 22 -1.95 -2.75 0.13
C GLN A 22 -2.69 -3.78 -0.73
N ASN A 23 -2.36 -5.07 -0.61
CA ASN A 23 -3.01 -6.14 -1.35
C ASN A 23 -4.50 -6.25 -1.02
N ASP A 24 -4.85 -6.11 0.26
CA ASP A 24 -6.25 -6.12 0.73
C ASP A 24 -7.03 -4.94 0.14
N LEU A 25 -6.45 -3.73 0.15
CA LEU A 25 -7.06 -2.54 -0.43
C LEU A 25 -7.24 -2.68 -1.95
N GLN A 26 -6.23 -3.23 -2.65
CA GLN A 26 -6.31 -3.45 -4.10
C GLN A 26 -7.37 -4.48 -4.45
N THR A 27 -7.47 -5.57 -3.68
CA THR A 27 -8.52 -6.58 -3.81
C THR A 27 -9.89 -5.93 -3.62
N LYS A 28 -10.07 -5.16 -2.54
CA LYS A 28 -11.35 -4.51 -2.25
C LYS A 28 -11.75 -3.50 -3.33
N LEU A 29 -10.79 -2.73 -3.83
CA LEU A 29 -11.03 -1.76 -4.89
C LEU A 29 -11.51 -2.45 -6.18
N ASN A 30 -10.91 -3.59 -6.53
CA ASN A 30 -11.30 -4.38 -7.69
C ASN A 30 -12.71 -4.99 -7.53
N GLU A 31 -13.05 -5.50 -6.35
CA GLU A 31 -14.40 -6.00 -6.04
C GLU A 31 -15.45 -4.90 -6.26
N LEU A 32 -15.24 -3.71 -5.69
CA LEU A 32 -16.19 -2.61 -5.79
C LEU A 32 -16.31 -2.11 -7.23
N ARG A 33 -15.21 -2.10 -8.00
CA ARG A 33 -15.24 -1.80 -9.44
C ARG A 33 -16.10 -2.80 -10.21
N SER A 34 -15.95 -4.10 -9.93
CA SER A 34 -16.75 -5.13 -10.60
C SER A 34 -18.24 -4.96 -10.28
N LEU A 35 -18.60 -4.68 -9.02
CA LEU A 35 -19.97 -4.41 -8.61
C LEU A 35 -20.58 -3.23 -9.38
N VAL A 36 -19.84 -2.11 -9.45
CA VAL A 36 -20.31 -0.92 -10.19
C VAL A 36 -20.49 -1.23 -11.67
N GLN A 37 -19.54 -1.94 -12.29
CA GLN A 37 -19.66 -2.36 -13.69
C GLN A 37 -20.89 -3.23 -13.93
N GLN A 38 -21.18 -4.18 -13.02
CA GLN A 38 -22.38 -5.02 -13.10
C GLN A 38 -23.66 -4.20 -12.97
N LEU A 39 -23.73 -3.24 -12.05
CA LEU A 39 -24.91 -2.38 -11.89
C LEU A 39 -25.18 -1.55 -13.15
N VAL A 40 -24.12 -0.96 -13.74
CA VAL A 40 -24.22 -0.21 -14.99
C VAL A 40 -24.68 -1.12 -16.14
N GLN A 41 -24.14 -2.34 -16.24
CA GLN A 41 -24.54 -3.31 -17.27
C GLN A 41 -25.98 -3.82 -17.10
N ASN A 42 -26.44 -4.03 -15.86
CA ASN A 42 -27.76 -4.58 -15.53
C ASN A 42 -28.91 -3.56 -15.63
N GLY A 43 -28.68 -2.40 -16.25
CA GLY A 43 -29.75 -1.45 -16.53
C GLY A 43 -29.96 -0.36 -15.48
N PHE A 44 -28.99 -0.08 -14.62
CA PHE A 44 -28.93 1.19 -13.85
C PHE A 44 -28.77 2.43 -14.77
N THR A 45 -28.87 2.25 -16.08
CA THR A 45 -28.72 3.24 -17.15
C THR A 45 -29.96 4.09 -17.33
N THR A 46 -30.19 5.05 -16.43
CA THR A 46 -31.10 6.17 -16.72
C THR A 46 -30.33 7.30 -17.43
N SER A 47 -30.26 7.19 -18.77
CA SER A 47 -30.10 8.21 -19.83
C SER A 47 -29.16 9.43 -19.72
N ARG A 48 -28.35 9.63 -18.66
CA ARG A 48 -27.23 10.60 -18.59
C ARG A 48 -26.42 10.44 -17.29
N ALA A 49 -27.09 10.09 -16.19
CA ALA A 49 -26.48 9.97 -14.87
C ALA A 49 -25.53 8.75 -14.77
N SER A 50 -25.84 7.66 -15.47
CA SER A 50 -25.04 6.43 -15.44
C SER A 50 -23.66 6.57 -16.10
N GLY A 51 -23.54 7.35 -17.17
CA GLY A 51 -22.25 7.59 -17.83
C GLY A 51 -21.32 8.49 -17.01
N ALA A 52 -21.89 9.53 -16.38
CA ALA A 52 -21.16 10.37 -15.44
C ALA A 52 -20.72 9.59 -14.20
N PHE A 53 -21.57 8.71 -13.68
CA PHE A 53 -21.24 7.83 -12.56
C PHE A 53 -20.11 6.84 -12.90
N ASP A 54 -20.17 6.18 -14.05
CA ASP A 54 -19.11 5.27 -14.51
C ASP A 54 -17.78 6.02 -14.67
N THR A 55 -17.79 7.21 -15.28
CA THR A 55 -16.59 8.06 -15.41
C THR A 55 -16.01 8.44 -14.05
N ALA A 56 -16.85 8.97 -13.14
CA ALA A 56 -16.42 9.34 -11.79
C ALA A 56 -15.85 8.14 -11.02
N TYR A 57 -16.44 6.95 -11.20
CA TYR A 57 -15.97 5.74 -10.53
C TYR A 57 -14.65 5.20 -11.12
N GLN A 58 -14.44 5.34 -12.42
CA GLN A 58 -13.16 5.06 -13.08
C GLN A 58 -12.06 6.00 -12.58
N GLU A 59 -12.33 7.30 -12.49
CA GLU A 59 -11.40 8.28 -11.94
C GLU A 59 -11.05 7.99 -10.47
N PHE A 60 -12.05 7.68 -9.66
CA PHE A 60 -11.87 7.23 -8.28
C PHE A 60 -10.96 5.99 -8.22
N THR A 61 -11.24 4.98 -9.03
CA THR A 61 -10.45 3.73 -9.05
C THR A 61 -8.99 3.99 -9.42
N GLN A 62 -8.75 4.85 -10.42
CA GLN A 62 -7.39 5.23 -10.80
C GLN A 62 -6.67 6.01 -9.70
N GLY A 63 -7.35 6.98 -9.08
CA GLY A 63 -6.81 7.76 -7.96
C GLY A 63 -6.45 6.87 -6.78
N ALA A 64 -7.40 6.02 -6.35
CA ALA A 64 -7.21 5.06 -5.27
C ALA A 64 -6.06 4.09 -5.57
N THR A 65 -5.96 3.57 -6.80
CA THR A 65 -4.86 2.68 -7.21
C THR A 65 -3.51 3.38 -7.05
N ARG A 66 -3.38 4.64 -7.49
CA ARG A 66 -2.14 5.42 -7.31
C ARG A 66 -1.80 5.64 -5.84
N THR A 67 -2.80 5.94 -5.01
CA THR A 67 -2.61 6.10 -3.56
C THR A 67 -2.16 4.80 -2.90
N ILE A 68 -2.79 3.67 -3.24
CA ILE A 68 -2.44 2.34 -2.73
C ILE A 68 -1.02 1.95 -3.15
N GLN A 69 -0.61 2.24 -4.38
CA GLN A 69 0.77 2.02 -4.84
C GLN A 69 1.80 2.82 -4.03
N GLY A 70 1.43 3.97 -3.46
CA GLY A 70 2.29 4.73 -2.56
C GLY A 70 2.66 3.96 -1.28
N ILE A 71 1.86 2.97 -0.88
CA ILE A 71 2.16 2.10 0.26
C ILE A 71 3.39 1.23 0.00
N ASP A 72 3.58 0.79 -1.24
CA ASP A 72 4.74 -0.04 -1.62
C ASP A 72 6.06 0.72 -1.40
N GLY A 73 6.09 2.01 -1.79
CA GLY A 73 7.25 2.87 -1.55
C GLY A 73 7.58 3.04 -0.06
N MET A 74 6.57 3.09 0.81
CA MET A 74 6.77 3.13 2.27
C MET A 74 7.28 1.80 2.82
N ALA A 75 6.75 0.67 2.34
CA ALA A 75 7.24 -0.65 2.72
C ALA A 75 8.70 -0.87 2.27
N ASP A 76 9.04 -0.44 1.06
CA ASP A 76 10.40 -0.48 0.53
C ASP A 76 11.37 0.36 1.35
N TYR A 77 10.97 1.58 1.72
CA TYR A 77 11.75 2.45 2.59
C TYR A 77 12.07 1.76 3.92
N LEU A 78 11.06 1.17 4.58
CA LEU A 78 11.25 0.47 5.85
C LEU A 78 12.20 -0.72 5.74
N ASN A 79 12.13 -1.50 4.65
CA ASN A 79 13.06 -2.61 4.43
C ASN A 79 14.49 -2.13 4.20
N LYS A 80 14.68 -1.07 3.41
CA LYS A 80 16.01 -0.49 3.16
C LYS A 80 16.61 0.10 4.44
N ALA A 81 15.79 0.78 5.24
CA ALA A 81 16.21 1.30 6.53
C ALA A 81 16.66 0.17 7.48
N ALA A 82 15.88 -0.92 7.56
CA ALA A 82 16.23 -2.09 8.37
C ALA A 82 17.58 -2.70 7.95
N GLN A 83 17.78 -2.89 6.64
CA GLN A 83 19.02 -3.45 6.10
C GLN A 83 20.23 -2.56 6.36
N ALA A 84 20.11 -1.25 6.14
CA ALA A 84 21.20 -0.31 6.34
C ALA A 84 21.64 -0.25 7.81
N LEU A 85 20.68 -0.24 8.73
CA LEU A 85 21.00 -0.24 10.15
C LEU A 85 21.61 -1.57 10.60
N GLN A 86 21.11 -2.72 10.13
CA GLN A 86 21.69 -4.03 10.43
C GLN A 86 23.15 -4.11 9.97
N GLN A 87 23.44 -3.67 8.74
CA GLN A 87 24.82 -3.65 8.22
C GLN A 87 25.73 -2.73 9.04
N THR A 88 25.21 -1.58 9.48
CA THR A 88 25.97 -0.64 10.31
C THR A 88 26.34 -1.27 11.66
N ASP A 89 25.39 -1.94 12.31
CA ASP A 89 25.64 -2.61 13.60
C ASP A 89 26.63 -3.78 13.46
N GLU A 90 26.52 -4.58 12.39
CA GLU A 90 27.48 -5.65 12.09
C GLU A 90 28.91 -5.11 11.92
N GLN A 91 29.07 -3.98 11.24
CA GLN A 91 30.38 -3.31 11.07
C GLN A 91 30.93 -2.79 12.41
N LEU A 92 30.08 -2.15 13.23
CA LEU A 92 30.46 -1.66 14.55
C LEU A 92 30.91 -2.81 15.46
N ALA A 93 30.18 -3.92 15.49
CA ALA A 93 30.54 -5.10 16.25
C ALA A 93 31.91 -5.67 15.83
N GLN A 94 32.20 -5.71 14.53
CA GLN A 94 33.51 -6.15 14.00
C GLN A 94 34.66 -5.22 14.40
N SER A 95 34.40 -3.92 14.56
CA SER A 95 35.41 -2.93 14.95
C SER A 95 35.79 -2.95 16.42
N ILE A 96 34.86 -3.35 17.31
CA ILE A 96 35.09 -3.48 18.75
C ILE A 96 35.77 -4.82 19.09
N GLY A 97 35.58 -5.85 18.25
CA GLY A 97 36.18 -7.17 18.42
C GLY A 97 37.67 -7.29 18.07
N LYS A 98 38.38 -6.17 17.89
CA LYS A 98 39.83 -6.07 17.63
C LYS A 98 40.50 -5.23 18.69
#